data_AF-A0A352AFC4-F1
#
_entry.id   AF-A0A352AFC4-F1
#
_cell.length_a   1.000
_cell.length_b   1.000
_cell.length_c   1.000
_cell.angle_alpha   90.00
_cell.angle_beta   90.00
_cell.angle_gamma   90.00
#
_symmetry.space_group_name_H-M   'P 1'
#
loop_
_entity.id
_entity.type
_entity.pdbx_description
1 polymer ?
#
loop_
_entity_poly.entity_id
_entity_poly.type
_entity_poly.pdbx_seq_one_letter_code
_entity_poly.pdbx_strand_id
1 'polypeptide(L)'
;MRVPVLSPCGSPLMPTKPSRARRWLEAGKAKVIHNDLGIFAVQLLSEPSDAKTQSISIGIDPGKKYTGIGVQSAKVTLWMAHLQLPFDTVKERMEQRRMMRRGRRGRRINRKIPYNQRAHRQARSNNRRSGKVPPSIRANRHLELRVVKELTKIYPLTTAVWEVVVARGDQGFSPVMVAQYWAIEQIEKLLPVVKQKGWQTSNLRQHLGLEKQKLKKGDAIPATHAVDGISLASSGT
;
A
#
# COMPACT_ATOMS: atom_id res chain seq x y z
N MET A 1 -20.93 7.00 -4.19
CA MET A 1 -20.38 5.99 -3.27
C MET A 1 -21.18 4.69 -3.34
N ARG A 2 -20.54 3.53 -3.11
CA ARG A 2 -21.18 2.20 -3.01
C ARG A 2 -20.90 1.63 -1.61
N VAL A 3 -21.77 0.75 -1.12
CA VAL A 3 -21.62 0.06 0.17
C VAL A 3 -21.14 -1.37 -0.09
N PRO A 4 -20.00 -1.83 0.46
CA PRO A 4 -19.58 -3.22 0.35
C PRO A 4 -20.55 -4.17 1.04
N VAL A 5 -20.68 -5.38 0.50
CA VAL A 5 -21.63 -6.39 0.96
C VAL A 5 -20.88 -7.70 1.16
N LEU A 6 -21.07 -8.37 2.30
CA LEU A 6 -20.62 -9.75 2.51
C LEU A 6 -21.81 -10.71 2.48
N SER A 7 -21.56 -11.95 2.05
CA SER A 7 -22.49 -13.07 2.18
C SER A 7 -22.67 -13.50 3.64
N PRO A 8 -23.67 -14.34 3.98
CA PRO A 8 -23.79 -14.92 5.32
C PRO A 8 -22.51 -15.62 5.79
N CYS A 9 -21.81 -16.30 4.87
CA CYS A 9 -20.51 -16.95 5.11
C CYS A 9 -19.31 -15.97 5.23
N GLY A 10 -19.51 -14.67 5.00
CA GLY A 10 -18.47 -13.65 5.11
C GLY A 10 -17.65 -13.40 3.84
N SER A 11 -18.00 -14.04 2.72
CA SER A 11 -17.33 -13.82 1.42
C SER A 11 -17.77 -12.47 0.81
N PRO A 12 -16.86 -11.70 0.17
CA PRO A 12 -17.22 -10.42 -0.41
C PRO A 12 -18.08 -10.58 -1.68
N LEU A 13 -19.16 -9.80 -1.74
CA LEU A 13 -20.12 -9.72 -2.85
C LEU A 13 -20.05 -8.34 -3.53
N MET A 14 -20.77 -8.17 -4.64
CA MET A 14 -20.79 -6.90 -5.35
C MET A 14 -21.32 -5.73 -4.49
N PRO A 15 -20.57 -4.60 -4.40
CA PRO A 15 -21.01 -3.42 -3.66
C PRO A 15 -22.32 -2.82 -4.20
N THR A 16 -23.21 -2.46 -3.27
CA THR A 16 -24.59 -2.04 -3.56
C THR A 16 -24.80 -0.53 -3.44
N LYS A 17 -25.99 -0.04 -3.82
CA LYS A 17 -26.40 1.36 -3.57
C LYS A 17 -26.68 1.57 -2.07
N PRO A 18 -26.29 2.70 -1.45
CA PRO A 18 -26.61 2.98 -0.04
C PRO A 18 -28.10 2.84 0.31
N SER A 19 -29.00 3.25 -0.60
CA SER A 19 -30.46 3.10 -0.44
C SER A 19 -30.97 1.65 -0.48
N ARG A 20 -30.19 0.70 -1.02
CA ARG A 20 -30.50 -0.74 -0.94
C ARG A 20 -29.94 -1.34 0.36
N ALA A 21 -28.73 -0.95 0.77
CA ALA A 21 -28.16 -1.35 2.06
C ALA A 21 -29.05 -0.89 3.23
N ARG A 22 -29.53 0.36 3.23
CA ARG A 22 -30.42 0.88 4.28
C ARG A 22 -31.71 0.07 4.41
N ARG A 23 -32.42 -0.18 3.31
CA ARG A 23 -33.64 -1.02 3.30
C ARG A 23 -33.40 -2.45 3.80
N TRP A 24 -32.21 -3.01 3.61
CA TRP A 24 -31.86 -4.32 4.18
C TRP A 24 -31.66 -4.25 5.70
N LEU A 25 -31.08 -3.17 6.23
CA LEU A 25 -30.93 -2.97 7.67
C LEU A 25 -32.29 -2.70 8.34
N GLU A 26 -33.11 -1.81 7.77
CA GLU A 26 -34.48 -1.50 8.23
C GLU A 26 -35.37 -2.75 8.25
N ALA A 27 -35.25 -3.62 7.24
CA ALA A 27 -36.01 -4.87 7.15
C ALA A 27 -35.36 -6.07 7.88
N GLY A 28 -34.30 -5.87 8.67
CA GLY A 28 -33.62 -6.94 9.41
C GLY A 28 -32.96 -8.03 8.56
N LYS A 29 -32.67 -7.76 7.27
CA LYS A 29 -32.07 -8.72 6.32
C LYS A 29 -30.55 -8.67 6.25
N ALA A 30 -29.95 -7.65 6.86
CA ALA A 30 -28.51 -7.46 6.95
C ALA A 30 -28.12 -6.90 8.32
N LYS A 31 -26.84 -7.03 8.67
CA LYS A 31 -26.21 -6.37 9.83
C LYS A 31 -25.04 -5.50 9.37
N VAL A 32 -24.72 -4.45 10.13
CA VAL A 32 -23.49 -3.67 9.92
C VAL A 32 -22.29 -4.48 10.42
N ILE A 33 -21.17 -4.40 9.69
CA ILE A 33 -19.91 -5.02 10.11
C ILE A 33 -18.81 -3.96 10.28
N HIS A 34 -17.91 -4.21 11.23
CA HIS A 34 -16.74 -3.38 11.47
C HIS A 34 -15.51 -4.00 10.80
N ASN A 35 -14.59 -3.15 10.36
CA ASN A 35 -13.31 -3.55 9.77
C ASN A 35 -12.22 -2.52 10.12
N ASP A 36 -10.97 -2.95 10.04
CA ASP A 36 -9.76 -2.16 10.34
C ASP A 36 -9.64 -0.86 9.53
N LEU A 37 -10.35 -0.73 8.40
CA LEU A 37 -10.33 0.45 7.53
C LEU A 37 -11.45 1.46 7.84
N GLY A 38 -12.35 1.14 8.79
CA GLY A 38 -13.50 1.99 9.13
C GLY A 38 -14.53 2.15 8.00
N ILE A 39 -14.50 1.29 6.99
CA ILE A 39 -15.42 1.37 5.85
C ILE A 39 -16.80 0.85 6.29
N PHE A 40 -17.86 1.66 6.12
CA PHE A 40 -19.22 1.18 6.35
C PHE A 40 -19.57 0.07 5.35
N ALA A 41 -19.72 -1.16 5.85
CA ALA A 41 -20.07 -2.35 5.09
C ALA A 41 -21.20 -3.13 5.79
N VAL A 42 -21.92 -3.95 5.03
CA VAL A 42 -23.02 -4.77 5.55
C VAL A 42 -22.81 -6.24 5.22
N GLN A 43 -23.26 -7.12 6.10
CA GLN A 43 -23.32 -8.57 5.88
C GLN A 43 -24.77 -9.00 5.79
N LEU A 44 -25.12 -9.77 4.75
CA LEU A 44 -26.46 -10.36 4.60
C LEU A 44 -26.66 -11.48 5.64
N LEU A 45 -27.90 -11.62 6.13
CA LEU A 45 -28.28 -12.70 7.05
C LEU A 45 -28.89 -13.91 6.35
N SER A 46 -29.41 -13.71 5.14
CA SER A 46 -29.90 -14.77 4.25
C SER A 46 -29.04 -14.84 3.00
N GLU A 47 -29.00 -16.00 2.34
CA GLU A 47 -28.33 -16.13 1.04
C GLU A 47 -28.91 -15.16 0.00
N PRO A 48 -28.07 -14.55 -0.85
CA PRO A 48 -28.52 -13.65 -1.90
C PRO A 48 -29.13 -14.45 -3.06
N SER A 49 -30.05 -13.83 -3.79
CA SER A 49 -30.65 -14.42 -5.00
C SER A 49 -29.68 -14.58 -6.17
N ASP A 50 -28.57 -13.84 -6.16
CA ASP A 50 -27.47 -13.93 -7.13
C ASP A 50 -26.17 -13.46 -6.45
N ALA A 51 -25.05 -14.11 -6.74
CA ALA A 51 -23.72 -13.82 -6.22
C ALA A 51 -22.71 -13.40 -7.32
N LYS A 52 -23.15 -13.21 -8.57
CA LYS A 52 -22.28 -12.79 -9.68
C LYS A 52 -21.50 -11.52 -9.37
N THR A 53 -20.19 -11.58 -9.62
CA THR A 53 -19.25 -10.46 -9.49
C THR A 53 -18.79 -9.93 -10.85
N GLN A 54 -18.29 -8.70 -10.85
CA GLN A 54 -17.60 -8.08 -11.98
C GLN A 54 -16.14 -7.89 -11.63
N SER A 55 -15.28 -7.63 -12.62
CA SER A 55 -13.89 -7.25 -12.36
C SER A 55 -13.83 -6.01 -11.47
N ILE A 56 -13.07 -6.12 -10.37
CA ILE A 56 -12.74 -5.01 -9.49
C ILE A 56 -11.23 -5.05 -9.29
N SER A 57 -10.58 -3.97 -9.69
CA SER A 57 -9.13 -3.82 -9.53
C SER A 57 -8.78 -2.94 -8.34
N ILE A 58 -7.56 -3.10 -7.87
CA ILE A 58 -6.92 -2.19 -6.90
C ILE A 58 -5.64 -1.61 -7.51
N GLY A 59 -5.59 -0.30 -7.69
CA GLY A 59 -4.42 0.42 -8.16
C GLY A 59 -3.62 0.98 -7.00
N ILE A 60 -2.30 0.74 -7.01
CA ILE A 60 -1.38 1.10 -5.92
C ILE A 60 -0.25 1.97 -6.51
N ASP A 61 -0.22 3.26 -6.12
CA ASP A 61 0.84 4.23 -6.41
C ASP A 61 1.80 4.38 -5.20
N PRO A 62 2.89 3.61 -5.14
CA PRO A 62 3.75 3.50 -3.95
C PRO A 62 4.75 4.66 -3.83
N GLY A 63 4.45 5.68 -3.03
CA GLY A 63 5.38 6.78 -2.76
C GLY A 63 6.33 6.57 -1.57
N LYS A 64 7.05 7.64 -1.20
CA LYS A 64 8.02 7.66 -0.10
C LYS A 64 7.39 8.04 1.24
N LYS A 65 6.57 9.10 1.25
CA LYS A 65 5.84 9.60 2.43
C LYS A 65 4.35 9.26 2.40
N TYR A 66 3.83 9.07 1.20
CA TYR A 66 2.42 8.79 0.95
C TYR A 66 2.29 7.70 -0.11
N THR A 67 1.21 6.91 -0.04
CA THR A 67 0.84 5.95 -1.09
C THR A 67 -0.61 6.17 -1.49
N GLY A 68 -0.86 6.30 -2.79
CA GLY A 68 -2.21 6.35 -3.35
C GLY A 68 -2.76 4.94 -3.53
N ILE A 69 -3.97 4.69 -3.05
CA ILE A 69 -4.70 3.45 -3.36
C ILE A 69 -6.09 3.80 -3.88
N GLY A 70 -6.46 3.23 -5.03
CA GLY A 70 -7.82 3.29 -5.59
C GLY A 70 -8.38 1.89 -5.79
N VAL A 71 -9.67 1.69 -5.50
CA VAL A 71 -10.41 0.46 -5.83
C VAL A 71 -11.47 0.83 -6.86
N GLN A 72 -11.39 0.21 -8.04
CA GLN A 72 -12.16 0.60 -9.21
C GLN A 72 -12.97 -0.58 -9.74
N SER A 73 -14.22 -0.32 -10.10
CA SER A 73 -15.01 -1.18 -10.99
C SER A 73 -15.15 -0.49 -12.35
N ALA A 74 -15.49 -1.23 -13.40
CA ALA A 74 -15.62 -0.71 -14.78
C ALA A 74 -16.46 0.58 -14.93
N LYS A 75 -17.33 0.92 -13.97
CA LYS A 75 -18.17 2.14 -14.02
C LYS A 75 -18.04 3.08 -12.81
N VAL A 76 -17.45 2.66 -11.69
CA VAL A 76 -17.52 3.39 -10.42
C VAL A 76 -16.27 3.14 -9.56
N THR A 77 -15.66 4.21 -9.07
CA THR A 77 -14.67 4.16 -7.99
C THR A 77 -15.36 3.79 -6.67
N LEU A 78 -14.94 2.67 -6.09
CA LEU A 78 -15.55 2.08 -4.90
C LEU A 78 -14.93 2.61 -3.61
N TRP A 79 -13.61 2.81 -3.63
CA TRP A 79 -12.84 3.32 -2.50
C TRP A 79 -11.59 4.03 -3.01
N MET A 80 -11.10 4.99 -2.23
CA MET A 80 -9.92 5.78 -2.54
C MET A 80 -9.26 6.21 -1.22
N ALA A 81 -7.94 6.07 -1.10
CA ALA A 81 -7.20 6.51 0.07
C ALA A 81 -5.83 7.11 -0.26
N HIS A 82 -5.44 8.02 0.63
CA HIS A 82 -4.14 8.64 0.68
C HIS A 82 -3.43 8.18 1.96
N LEU A 83 -2.64 7.11 1.87
CA LEU A 83 -2.01 6.51 3.05
C LEU A 83 -0.80 7.35 3.49
N GLN A 84 -0.85 7.92 4.70
CA GLN A 84 0.31 8.53 5.33
C GLN A 84 1.27 7.44 5.85
N LEU A 85 2.47 7.38 5.28
CA LEU A 85 3.44 6.32 5.55
C LEU A 85 4.35 6.68 6.73
N PRO A 86 4.75 5.72 7.59
CA PRO A 86 5.57 5.97 8.78
C PRO A 86 7.06 6.20 8.47
N PHE A 87 7.41 6.60 7.25
CA PHE A 87 8.78 6.63 6.74
C PHE A 87 9.73 7.49 7.59
N ASP A 88 9.34 8.75 7.85
CA ASP A 88 10.17 9.70 8.58
C ASP A 88 10.32 9.27 10.05
N THR A 89 9.22 8.92 10.72
CA THR A 89 9.21 8.41 12.10
C THR A 89 10.09 7.17 12.28
N VAL A 90 10.06 6.22 11.34
CA VAL A 90 10.91 5.02 11.40
C VAL A 90 12.37 5.36 11.08
N LYS A 91 12.62 6.27 10.12
CA LYS A 91 13.98 6.76 9.80
C LYS A 91 14.62 7.41 11.04
N GLU A 92 13.94 8.35 11.68
CA GLU A 92 14.40 9.06 12.87
C GLU A 92 14.71 8.11 14.03
N ARG A 93 13.78 7.20 14.36
CA ARG A 93 13.99 6.17 15.39
C ARG A 93 15.21 5.29 15.08
N MET A 94 15.45 4.96 13.81
CA MET A 94 16.63 4.18 13.39
C MET A 94 17.92 4.99 13.44
N GLU A 95 17.87 6.29 13.14
CA GLU A 95 18.97 7.25 13.22
C GLU A 95 19.39 7.49 14.68
N GLN A 96 18.45 7.79 15.57
CA GLN A 96 18.67 7.89 17.02
C GLN A 96 19.31 6.61 17.57
N ARG A 97 18.78 5.43 17.22
CA ARG A 97 19.38 4.13 17.58
C ARG A 97 20.81 3.97 17.04
N ARG A 98 21.12 4.49 15.84
CA ARG A 98 22.48 4.50 15.26
C ARG A 98 23.41 5.44 16.04
N MET A 99 22.96 6.65 16.35
CA MET A 99 23.72 7.64 17.12
C MET A 99 24.05 7.14 18.53
N MET A 100 23.05 6.65 19.28
CA MET A 100 23.27 6.13 20.64
C MET A 100 24.25 4.95 20.67
N ARG A 101 24.22 4.07 19.66
CA ARG A 101 25.22 3.00 19.49
C ARG A 101 26.60 3.54 19.11
N ARG A 102 26.69 4.62 18.31
CA ARG A 102 27.97 5.29 17.97
C ARG A 102 28.58 5.92 19.21
N GLY A 103 27.80 6.67 20.00
CA GLY A 103 28.25 7.31 21.24
C GLY A 103 28.77 6.29 22.27
N ARG A 104 28.00 5.23 22.55
CA ARG A 104 28.45 4.16 23.48
C ARG A 104 29.74 3.48 23.03
N ARG A 105 29.92 3.21 21.73
CA ARG A 105 31.20 2.68 21.21
C ARG A 105 32.32 3.71 21.29
N GLY A 106 32.04 4.97 20.95
CA GLY A 106 33.00 6.06 21.00
C GLY A 106 33.60 6.30 22.38
N ARG A 107 32.84 6.07 23.46
CA ARG A 107 33.32 6.12 24.85
C ARG A 107 34.18 4.92 25.26
N ARG A 108 34.04 3.76 24.62
CA ARG A 108 34.84 2.54 24.89
C ARG A 108 36.17 2.50 24.13
N ILE A 109 36.38 3.39 23.17
CA ILE A 109 37.64 3.48 22.41
C ILE A 109 38.62 4.36 23.20
N ASN A 110 39.60 3.73 23.84
CA ASN A 110 40.79 4.42 24.33
C ASN A 110 41.52 5.02 23.11
N ARG A 111 41.60 6.35 23.02
CA ARG A 111 42.26 7.05 21.90
C ARG A 111 43.76 7.28 22.12
N LYS A 112 44.26 7.09 23.35
CA LYS A 112 45.68 7.28 23.69
C LYS A 112 46.58 6.19 23.10
N ILE A 113 46.04 4.99 22.87
CA ILE A 113 46.78 3.88 22.26
C ILE A 113 46.74 3.91 20.72
N PRO A 114 47.78 3.38 20.03
CA PRO A 114 47.84 3.21 18.58
C PRO A 114 46.60 2.54 17.97
N TYR A 115 46.23 2.95 16.75
CA TYR A 115 44.95 2.55 16.12
C TYR A 115 44.76 1.03 16.04
N ASN A 116 45.81 0.28 15.69
CA ASN A 116 45.82 -1.19 15.62
C ASN A 116 45.56 -1.88 16.98
N GLN A 117 45.89 -1.23 18.11
CA GLN A 117 45.69 -1.77 19.46
C GLN A 117 44.35 -1.37 20.09
N ARG A 118 43.59 -0.47 19.46
CA ARG A 118 42.28 -0.04 19.97
C ARG A 118 41.25 -1.15 19.84
N ALA A 119 40.31 -1.19 20.80
CA ALA A 119 39.14 -2.08 20.80
C ALA A 119 38.13 -1.73 19.68
N HIS A 120 38.55 -1.88 18.42
CA HIS A 120 37.72 -1.74 17.24
C HIS A 120 36.84 -2.99 17.08
N ARG A 121 35.57 -2.78 16.77
CA ARG A 121 34.64 -3.87 16.45
C ARG A 121 34.96 -4.38 15.05
N GLN A 122 35.43 -5.63 14.94
CA GLN A 122 35.63 -6.35 13.68
C GLN A 122 34.54 -6.07 12.64
N ALA A 123 34.95 -5.97 11.37
CA ALA A 123 34.06 -5.73 10.25
C ALA A 123 33.05 -6.87 10.11
N ARG A 124 31.77 -6.60 10.38
CA ARG A 124 30.69 -7.59 10.20
C ARG A 124 30.15 -7.60 8.76
N SER A 125 31.03 -7.44 7.76
CA SER A 125 30.70 -7.57 6.34
C SER A 125 30.10 -8.94 6.04
N ASN A 126 30.70 -10.01 6.58
CA ASN A 126 30.29 -11.40 6.34
C ASN A 126 28.90 -11.75 6.93
N ASN A 127 28.35 -10.95 7.84
CA ASN A 127 26.99 -11.16 8.39
C ASN A 127 25.89 -10.44 7.58
N ARG A 128 26.22 -9.89 6.41
CA ARG A 128 25.26 -9.27 5.49
C ARG A 128 24.60 -10.33 4.59
N ARG A 129 23.52 -10.96 5.09
CA ARG A 129 22.54 -11.60 4.19
C ARG A 129 22.06 -10.59 3.12
N SER A 130 21.93 -11.05 1.89
CA SER A 130 21.47 -10.28 0.71
C SER A 130 20.00 -9.83 0.83
N GLY A 131 19.51 -9.02 -0.12
CA GLY A 131 18.07 -8.73 -0.29
C GLY A 131 17.39 -7.89 0.80
N LYS A 132 18.14 -7.21 1.69
CA LYS A 132 17.54 -6.51 2.84
C LYS A 132 16.85 -5.20 2.45
N VAL A 133 15.52 -5.20 2.46
CA VAL A 133 14.70 -3.99 2.45
C VAL A 133 15.00 -3.15 3.72
N PRO A 134 15.33 -1.84 3.60
CA PRO A 134 15.56 -0.97 4.75
C PRO A 134 14.32 -0.87 5.67
N PRO A 135 14.47 -0.78 7.00
CA PRO A 135 13.34 -0.81 7.93
C PRO A 135 12.26 0.25 7.69
N SER A 136 12.62 1.47 7.26
CA SER A 136 11.64 2.52 6.93
C SER A 136 10.82 2.16 5.69
N ILE A 137 11.46 1.70 4.62
CA ILE A 137 10.75 1.28 3.39
C ILE A 137 9.92 0.02 3.67
N ARG A 138 10.43 -0.93 4.47
CA ARG A 138 9.68 -2.13 4.86
C ARG A 138 8.43 -1.79 5.69
N ALA A 139 8.48 -0.77 6.54
CA ALA A 139 7.33 -0.30 7.29
C ALA A 139 6.24 0.29 6.38
N ASN A 140 6.63 1.06 5.35
CA ASN A 140 5.70 1.55 4.33
C ASN A 140 4.99 0.38 3.60
N ARG A 141 5.78 -0.55 3.03
CA ARG A 141 5.23 -1.70 2.30
C ARG A 141 4.33 -2.59 3.17
N HIS A 142 4.64 -2.76 4.46
CA HIS A 142 3.77 -3.47 5.41
C HIS A 142 2.43 -2.77 5.66
N LEU A 143 2.40 -1.44 5.73
CA LEU A 143 1.15 -0.69 5.88
C LEU A 143 0.25 -0.84 4.65
N GLU A 144 0.85 -0.75 3.46
CA GLU A 144 0.16 -0.98 2.18
C GLU A 144 -0.41 -2.41 2.10
N LEU A 145 0.41 -3.42 2.42
CA LEU A 145 -0.01 -4.83 2.47
C LEU A 145 -1.17 -5.07 3.43
N ARG A 146 -1.18 -4.42 4.61
CA ARG A 146 -2.32 -4.50 5.53
C ARG A 146 -3.58 -3.94 4.87
N VAL A 147 -3.50 -2.75 4.27
CA VAL A 147 -4.66 -2.12 3.62
C VAL A 147 -5.18 -2.97 2.46
N VAL A 148 -4.31 -3.50 1.59
CA VAL A 148 -4.70 -4.41 0.50
C VAL A 148 -5.40 -5.66 1.06
N LYS A 149 -4.84 -6.28 2.12
CA LYS A 149 -5.41 -7.47 2.75
C LYS A 149 -6.79 -7.23 3.38
N GLU A 150 -7.02 -6.05 3.96
CA GLU A 150 -8.34 -5.70 4.49
C GLU A 150 -9.34 -5.40 3.35
N LEU A 151 -8.91 -4.75 2.26
CA LEU A 151 -9.76 -4.54 1.09
C LEU A 151 -10.17 -5.85 0.41
N THR A 152 -9.29 -6.86 0.33
CA THR A 152 -9.64 -8.20 -0.22
C THR A 152 -10.70 -8.95 0.60
N LYS A 153 -10.95 -8.58 1.86
CA LYS A 153 -12.05 -9.15 2.66
C LYS A 153 -13.39 -8.47 2.40
N ILE A 154 -13.35 -7.22 1.91
CA ILE A 154 -14.50 -6.30 1.84
C ILE A 154 -15.03 -6.18 0.41
N TYR A 155 -14.13 -6.27 -0.58
CA TYR A 155 -14.43 -6.19 -2.01
C TYR A 155 -13.98 -7.47 -2.72
N PRO A 156 -14.74 -7.98 -3.71
CA PRO A 156 -14.32 -9.11 -4.53
C PRO A 156 -13.28 -8.63 -5.56
N LEU A 157 -12.05 -8.39 -5.09
CA LEU A 157 -10.93 -7.91 -5.91
C LEU A 157 -10.40 -9.04 -6.80
N THR A 158 -10.23 -8.75 -8.10
CA THR A 158 -9.72 -9.71 -9.09
C THR A 158 -8.26 -9.47 -9.47
N THR A 159 -7.81 -8.21 -9.43
CA THR A 159 -6.48 -7.82 -9.95
C THR A 159 -5.90 -6.65 -9.16
N ALA A 160 -4.61 -6.68 -8.83
CA ALA A 160 -3.86 -5.52 -8.37
C ALA A 160 -3.04 -4.92 -9.51
N VAL A 161 -3.03 -3.60 -9.65
CA VAL A 161 -2.18 -2.87 -10.59
C VAL A 161 -1.14 -2.07 -9.81
N TRP A 162 0.13 -2.29 -10.14
CA TRP A 162 1.27 -1.71 -9.43
C TRP A 162 2.16 -0.90 -10.37
N GLU A 163 2.43 0.37 -10.05
CA GLU A 163 3.39 1.18 -10.82
C GLU A 163 4.84 0.76 -10.53
N VAL A 164 5.53 0.31 -11.57
CA VAL A 164 6.93 -0.13 -11.52
C VAL A 164 7.86 1.06 -11.69
N VAL A 165 8.51 1.43 -10.60
CA VAL A 165 9.64 2.38 -10.59
C VAL A 165 10.91 1.64 -10.98
N VAL A 166 11.61 2.16 -11.99
CA VAL A 166 12.97 1.76 -12.36
C VAL A 166 13.91 2.89 -11.96
N ALA A 167 14.89 2.60 -11.11
CA ALA A 167 15.92 3.58 -10.76
C ALA A 167 16.85 3.79 -11.96
N ARG A 168 17.11 5.06 -12.31
CA ARG A 168 18.15 5.43 -13.28
C ARG A 168 19.44 5.67 -12.50
N GLY A 169 20.49 4.91 -12.79
CA GLY A 169 21.76 4.96 -12.06
C GLY A 169 22.74 3.90 -12.56
N ASP A 170 23.84 3.76 -11.83
CA ASP A 170 24.80 2.68 -11.95
C ASP A 170 24.17 1.30 -11.61
N GLN A 171 24.89 0.20 -11.85
CA GLN A 171 24.45 -1.17 -11.51
C GLN A 171 24.38 -1.43 -9.98
N GLY A 172 24.38 -0.38 -9.17
CA GLY A 172 24.31 -0.41 -7.72
C GLY A 172 22.94 -0.87 -7.19
N PHE A 173 22.96 -1.36 -5.95
CA PHE A 173 21.76 -1.80 -5.23
C PHE A 173 20.78 -0.64 -5.01
N SER A 174 19.63 -0.66 -5.71
CA SER A 174 18.51 0.25 -5.45
C SER A 174 17.60 -0.30 -4.34
N PRO A 175 17.54 0.33 -3.13
CA PRO A 175 16.68 -0.14 -2.05
C PRO A 175 15.19 -0.01 -2.38
N VAL A 176 14.84 0.89 -3.30
CA VAL A 176 13.45 1.10 -3.76
C VAL A 176 13.00 -0.06 -4.63
N MET A 177 13.81 -0.47 -5.62
CA MET A 177 13.48 -1.60 -6.50
C MET A 177 13.40 -2.92 -5.72
N VAL A 178 14.31 -3.16 -4.78
CA VAL A 178 14.29 -4.37 -3.94
C VAL A 178 13.05 -4.40 -3.04
N ALA A 179 12.65 -3.24 -2.48
CA ALA A 179 11.41 -3.14 -1.71
C ALA A 179 10.15 -3.30 -2.56
N GLN A 180 10.19 -2.83 -3.81
CA GLN A 180 9.10 -2.94 -4.78
C GLN A 180 8.85 -4.40 -5.17
N TYR A 181 9.88 -5.13 -5.61
CA TYR A 181 9.73 -6.54 -5.97
C TYR A 181 9.31 -7.40 -4.76
N TRP A 182 9.85 -7.12 -3.56
CA TRP A 182 9.41 -7.78 -2.34
C TRP A 182 7.93 -7.53 -2.03
N ALA A 183 7.42 -6.31 -2.24
CA ALA A 183 6.02 -5.97 -1.99
C ALA A 183 5.09 -6.60 -3.04
N ILE A 184 5.47 -6.57 -4.31
CA ILE A 184 4.78 -7.27 -5.40
C ILE A 184 4.64 -8.76 -5.07
N GLU A 185 5.73 -9.43 -4.69
CA GLU A 185 5.75 -10.85 -4.29
C GLU A 185 4.82 -11.13 -3.08
N GLN A 186 4.61 -10.17 -2.18
CA GLN A 186 3.65 -10.32 -1.08
C GLN A 186 2.19 -10.08 -1.51
N ILE A 187 1.94 -9.24 -2.52
CA ILE A 187 0.59 -9.00 -3.07
C ILE A 187 0.16 -10.12 -4.02
N GLU A 188 1.09 -10.69 -4.79
CA GLU A 188 0.85 -11.84 -5.68
C GLU A 188 0.33 -13.08 -4.91
N LYS A 189 0.54 -13.14 -3.58
CA LYS A 189 -0.02 -14.17 -2.67
C LYS A 189 -1.48 -13.92 -2.26
N LEU A 190 -2.03 -12.74 -2.55
CA LEU A 190 -3.41 -12.33 -2.25
C LEU A 190 -4.25 -12.25 -3.52
N LEU A 191 -3.69 -11.68 -4.60
CA LEU A 191 -4.34 -11.53 -5.91
C LEU A 191 -3.30 -11.29 -7.03
N PRO A 192 -3.60 -11.63 -8.30
CA PRO A 192 -2.71 -11.40 -9.44
C PRO A 192 -2.28 -9.92 -9.57
N VAL A 193 -0.98 -9.68 -9.84
CA VAL A 193 -0.42 -8.33 -9.97
C VAL A 193 -0.03 -8.01 -11.42
N VAL A 194 -0.67 -7.00 -12.00
CA VAL A 194 -0.29 -6.36 -13.26
C VAL A 194 0.70 -5.25 -12.99
N LYS A 195 1.83 -5.27 -13.72
CA LYS A 195 2.95 -4.33 -13.59
C LYS A 195 2.83 -3.25 -14.66
N GLN A 196 2.59 -2.00 -14.26
CA GLN A 196 2.40 -0.86 -15.18
C GLN A 196 3.61 0.09 -15.11
N LYS A 197 3.98 0.71 -16.23
CA LYS A 197 5.05 1.72 -16.31
C LYS A 197 4.43 3.12 -16.17
N GLY A 198 5.07 4.03 -15.43
CA GLY A 198 4.51 5.36 -15.13
C GLY A 198 4.11 6.25 -16.33
N TRP A 199 4.65 6.00 -17.53
CA TRP A 199 4.18 6.68 -18.75
C TRP A 199 2.79 6.19 -19.18
N GLN A 200 2.46 4.91 -18.96
CA GLN A 200 1.12 4.36 -19.21
C GLN A 200 0.11 4.98 -18.24
N THR A 201 0.47 5.12 -16.96
CA THR A 201 -0.31 5.85 -15.94
C THR A 201 -0.53 7.31 -16.34
N SER A 202 0.47 7.97 -16.95
CA SER A 202 0.35 9.34 -17.46
C SER A 202 -0.69 9.46 -18.57
N ASN A 203 -0.61 8.59 -19.58
CA ASN A 203 -1.54 8.59 -20.71
C ASN A 203 -2.98 8.29 -20.25
N LEU A 204 -3.15 7.33 -19.32
CA LEU A 204 -4.48 6.96 -18.84
C LEU A 204 -5.14 8.11 -18.04
N ARG A 205 -4.37 8.87 -17.24
CA ARG A 205 -4.91 10.05 -16.53
C ARG A 205 -5.39 11.14 -17.49
N GLN A 206 -4.66 11.38 -18.57
CA GLN A 206 -5.09 12.32 -19.62
C GLN A 206 -6.39 11.85 -20.29
N HIS A 207 -6.48 10.56 -20.65
CA HIS A 207 -7.68 9.98 -21.24
C HIS A 207 -8.90 10.04 -20.30
N LEU A 208 -8.69 9.84 -18.99
CA LEU A 208 -9.73 9.91 -17.96
C LEU A 208 -10.05 11.35 -17.50
N GLY A 209 -9.42 12.38 -18.05
CA GLY A 209 -9.62 13.78 -17.63
C GLY A 209 -9.19 14.08 -16.18
N LEU A 210 -8.31 13.26 -15.60
CA LEU A 210 -7.91 13.36 -14.21
C LEU A 210 -6.76 14.37 -14.03
N GLU A 211 -7.10 15.57 -13.54
CA GLU A 211 -6.10 16.61 -13.28
C GLU A 211 -5.11 16.21 -12.18
N LYS A 212 -3.81 16.24 -12.51
CA LYS A 212 -2.75 16.08 -11.51
C LYS A 212 -2.29 17.42 -10.98
N GLN A 213 -2.42 17.62 -9.67
CA GLN A 213 -1.87 18.79 -8.98
C GLN A 213 -0.32 18.73 -8.99
N LYS A 214 0.31 19.52 -9.88
CA LYS A 214 1.78 19.50 -10.09
C LYS A 214 2.57 20.30 -9.05
N LEU A 215 1.96 21.34 -8.46
CA LEU A 215 2.66 22.42 -7.75
C LEU A 215 3.12 22.08 -6.33
N LYS A 216 2.42 21.20 -5.60
CA LYS A 216 2.74 20.86 -4.20
C LYS A 216 2.61 19.36 -3.90
N LYS A 217 3.62 18.58 -4.30
CA LYS A 217 3.70 17.11 -4.04
C LYS A 217 3.85 16.72 -2.55
N GLY A 218 3.95 17.70 -1.65
CA GLY A 218 4.09 17.48 -0.20
C GLY A 218 2.80 17.67 0.58
N ASP A 219 1.79 18.32 0.00
CA ASP A 219 0.52 18.62 0.66
C ASP A 219 -0.32 17.35 0.76
N ALA A 220 -0.92 17.10 1.92
CA ALA A 220 -1.65 15.87 2.20
C ALA A 220 -3.07 15.82 1.59
N ILE A 221 -3.23 16.31 0.37
CA ILE A 221 -4.52 16.44 -0.32
C ILE A 221 -4.83 15.10 -1.03
N PRO A 222 -6.02 14.49 -0.85
CA PRO A 222 -6.37 13.23 -1.50
C PRO A 222 -6.21 13.24 -3.03
N ALA A 223 -6.46 14.40 -3.65
CA ALA A 223 -6.34 14.62 -5.10
C ALA A 223 -4.93 14.39 -5.66
N THR A 224 -3.86 14.49 -4.87
CA THR A 224 -2.47 14.47 -5.39
C THR A 224 -1.96 13.06 -5.71
N HIS A 225 -2.40 12.07 -4.95
CA HIS A 225 -1.89 10.68 -5.00
C HIS A 225 -2.99 9.63 -5.18
N ALA A 226 -4.17 9.84 -4.58
CA ALA A 226 -5.21 8.81 -4.64
C ALA A 226 -5.89 8.76 -6.02
N VAL A 227 -5.83 9.86 -6.78
CA VAL A 227 -6.14 9.94 -8.22
C VAL A 227 -5.19 9.07 -9.07
N ASP A 228 -3.90 9.02 -8.73
CA ASP A 228 -2.95 8.13 -9.41
C ASP A 228 -3.32 6.66 -9.14
N GLY A 229 -3.68 6.32 -7.90
CA GLY A 229 -4.25 5.02 -7.53
C GLY A 229 -5.51 4.64 -8.32
N ILE A 230 -6.45 5.57 -8.54
CA ILE A 230 -7.61 5.34 -9.41
C ILE A 230 -7.18 5.06 -10.85
N SER A 231 -6.25 5.84 -11.40
CA SER A 231 -5.81 5.65 -12.78
C SER A 231 -5.12 4.30 -12.99
N LEU A 232 -4.28 3.85 -12.06
CA LEU A 232 -3.72 2.49 -12.10
C LEU A 232 -4.84 1.44 -12.09
N ALA A 233 -5.80 1.58 -11.17
CA ALA A 233 -6.93 0.67 -11.04
C ALA A 233 -7.75 0.57 -12.35
N SER A 234 -8.08 1.69 -12.99
CA SER A 234 -8.85 1.74 -14.24
C SER A 234 -8.21 0.98 -15.42
N SER A 235 -6.92 0.64 -15.37
CA SER A 235 -6.29 -0.20 -16.41
C SER A 235 -6.42 -1.72 -16.18
N GLY A 236 -6.97 -2.14 -15.03
CA GLY A 236 -7.11 -3.55 -14.63
C GLY A 236 -8.55 -4.03 -14.45
N THR A 237 -9.55 -3.23 -14.85
CA THR A 237 -10.98 -3.58 -14.84
C THR A 237 -11.49 -3.99 -16.21
#